data_AF-A0AAW7WGZ5-F1
#
_entry.id   AF-A0AAW7WGZ5-F1
#
_cell.length_a   1.000
_cell.length_b   1.000
_cell.length_c   1.000
_cell.angle_alpha   90.00
_cell.angle_beta   90.00
_cell.angle_gamma   90.00
#
_symmetry.space_group_name_H-M   'P 1'
#
loop_
_entity.id
_entity.type
_entity.pdbx_description
1 polymer ?
#
loop_
_entity_poly.entity_id
_entity_poly.type
_entity_poly.pdbx_seq_one_letter_code
_entity_poly.pdbx_strand_id
1 'polypeptide(L)'
;MVVRSCLALKLLALLAAPCSAAEMDLASASTVPTTSLSTSIPANESVLVLNRTTRSLARTGDPIWSLRLETPGQPVQHFDAVSGRAHRQNADRHRSGTRAPLPAGRYSLGPVEPLGPADPRELGPIWIGIEPQFPTGRGHLGIHLDPSANRNANSGTLGCVGLIRWDDMQTLAGLVQRRNVRTLVVSE
;
A
#
# COMPACT_ATOMS: atom_id res chain seq x y z
N MET A 1 -47.46 38.74 3.45
CA MET A 1 -48.25 39.59 2.54
C MET A 1 -47.24 40.26 1.59
N VAL A 2 -47.05 39.67 0.40
CA VAL A 2 -47.17 40.28 -0.96
C VAL A 2 -46.35 41.59 -1.08
N VAL A 3 -45.35 41.72 -1.95
CA VAL A 3 -45.48 41.85 -3.41
C VAL A 3 -44.16 41.50 -4.12
N ARG A 4 -44.29 40.81 -5.25
CA ARG A 4 -43.27 40.47 -6.26
C ARG A 4 -43.04 41.63 -7.25
N SER A 5 -41.90 41.55 -7.94
CA SER A 5 -41.72 41.71 -9.40
C SER A 5 -41.00 42.95 -9.94
N CYS A 6 -39.90 42.60 -10.62
CA CYS A 6 -39.51 42.91 -12.01
C CYS A 6 -39.17 44.35 -12.42
N LEU A 7 -37.92 44.52 -12.86
CA LEU A 7 -37.68 45.25 -14.10
C LEU A 7 -36.48 44.65 -14.86
N ALA A 8 -36.73 44.38 -16.14
CA ALA A 8 -35.81 43.83 -17.13
C ALA A 8 -35.17 44.95 -17.97
N LEU A 9 -33.94 44.75 -18.46
CA LEU A 9 -33.27 45.55 -19.50
C LEU A 9 -31.93 44.84 -19.81
N LYS A 10 -31.39 44.58 -21.02
CA LYS A 10 -31.68 44.75 -22.45
C LYS A 10 -30.69 43.78 -23.16
N LEU A 11 -31.12 42.92 -24.08
CA LEU A 11 -31.01 43.06 -25.55
C LEU A 11 -29.58 43.34 -26.09
N LEU A 12 -28.95 42.37 -26.78
CA LEU A 12 -28.67 42.43 -28.24
C LEU A 12 -27.98 41.14 -28.72
N ALA A 13 -28.53 40.54 -29.77
CA ALA A 13 -27.87 39.52 -30.58
C ALA A 13 -27.17 40.18 -31.77
N LEU A 14 -26.02 39.68 -32.22
CA LEU A 14 -25.53 39.88 -33.58
C LEU A 14 -24.81 38.61 -34.07
N LEU A 15 -25.29 38.08 -35.18
CA LEU A 15 -24.74 36.96 -35.95
C LEU A 15 -23.57 37.42 -36.83
N ALA A 16 -22.55 36.59 -37.00
CA ALA A 16 -21.71 36.56 -38.19
C ALA A 16 -21.20 35.13 -38.44
N ALA A 17 -21.38 34.69 -39.68
CA ALA A 17 -21.16 33.33 -40.20
C ALA A 17 -19.72 33.16 -40.78
N PRO A 18 -19.34 31.96 -41.29
CA PRO A 18 -17.96 31.44 -41.33
C PRO A 18 -17.21 31.67 -42.66
N CYS A 19 -15.88 31.56 -42.66
CA CYS A 19 -15.13 31.03 -43.81
C CYS A 19 -13.68 30.64 -43.47
N SER A 20 -13.21 29.66 -44.24
CA SER A 20 -12.04 28.78 -44.12
C SER A 20 -10.67 29.44 -44.36
N ALA A 21 -9.61 28.88 -43.75
CA ALA A 21 -8.30 28.72 -44.41
C ALA A 21 -7.46 27.63 -43.71
N ALA A 22 -6.63 26.97 -44.51
CA ALA A 22 -5.97 25.70 -44.29
C ALA A 22 -4.69 25.75 -43.41
N GLU A 23 -4.36 24.54 -42.94
CA GLU A 23 -3.06 23.92 -42.61
C GLU A 23 -1.82 24.78 -42.29
N MET A 24 -1.19 24.45 -41.15
CA MET A 24 0.26 24.25 -41.09
C MET A 24 0.62 23.28 -39.95
N ASP A 25 1.25 22.19 -40.35
CA ASP A 25 1.94 21.18 -39.56
C ASP A 25 3.12 21.79 -38.77
N LEU A 26 3.24 21.47 -37.48
CA LEU A 26 4.56 21.29 -36.84
C LEU A 26 4.44 20.63 -35.45
N ALA A 27 5.18 19.54 -35.32
CA ALA A 27 5.40 18.73 -34.14
C ALA A 27 5.75 19.49 -32.85
N SER A 28 5.21 19.03 -31.72
CA SER A 28 5.95 18.89 -30.46
C SER A 28 5.19 17.95 -29.53
N ALA A 29 5.47 16.66 -29.67
CA ALA A 29 5.19 15.69 -28.62
C ALA A 29 6.05 16.07 -27.40
N SER A 30 5.43 16.73 -26.42
CA SER A 30 6.06 16.98 -25.13
C SER A 30 6.11 15.66 -24.38
N THR A 31 7.20 14.91 -24.61
CA THR A 31 7.51 13.68 -23.90
C THR A 31 7.85 14.05 -22.46
N VAL A 32 6.85 13.95 -21.57
CA VAL A 32 7.08 13.98 -20.13
C VAL A 32 7.94 12.74 -19.81
N PRO A 33 9.13 12.87 -19.21
CA PRO A 33 9.85 11.70 -18.77
C PRO A 33 9.12 11.16 -17.53
N THR A 34 8.25 10.18 -17.75
CA THR A 34 7.82 9.25 -16.71
C THR A 34 9.08 8.52 -16.25
N THR A 35 9.72 9.02 -15.19
CA THR A 35 10.74 8.28 -14.47
C THR A 35 10.04 7.10 -13.80
N SER A 36 9.87 6.02 -14.56
CA SER A 36 9.60 4.71 -13.99
C SER A 36 10.81 4.38 -13.12
N LEU A 37 10.59 4.34 -11.81
CA LEU A 37 11.51 3.79 -10.82
C LEU A 37 11.66 2.28 -11.08
N SER A 38 12.31 1.92 -12.18
CA SER A 38 12.86 0.57 -12.37
C SER A 38 14.14 0.49 -11.55
N THR A 39 13.98 0.35 -10.24
CA THR A 39 15.06 -0.22 -9.41
C THR A 39 15.17 -1.67 -9.80
N SER A 40 16.10 -1.99 -10.71
CA SER A 40 16.40 -3.36 -11.14
C SER A 40 16.77 -4.19 -9.91
N ILE A 41 15.84 -5.04 -9.47
CA ILE A 41 16.18 -6.12 -8.55
C ILE A 41 17.11 -7.06 -9.33
N PRO A 42 18.30 -7.42 -8.81
CA PRO A 42 19.19 -8.33 -9.50
C PRO A 42 18.43 -9.62 -9.85
N ALA A 43 18.62 -10.10 -11.08
CA ALA A 43 17.74 -11.08 -11.75
C ALA A 43 17.58 -12.44 -11.05
N ASN A 44 18.25 -12.68 -9.92
CA ASN A 44 18.22 -13.91 -9.13
C ASN A 44 17.83 -13.69 -7.65
N GLU A 45 17.45 -12.48 -7.23
CA GLU A 45 17.08 -12.23 -5.83
C GLU A 45 15.61 -12.56 -5.56
N SER A 46 15.34 -13.13 -4.38
CA SER A 46 13.98 -13.29 -3.89
C SER A 46 13.48 -11.99 -3.26
N VAL A 47 12.25 -11.59 -3.56
CA VAL A 47 11.65 -10.34 -3.05
C VAL A 47 10.26 -10.59 -2.47
N LEU A 48 9.94 -9.88 -1.38
CA LEU A 48 8.55 -9.78 -0.93
C LEU A 48 7.85 -8.64 -1.63
N VAL A 49 6.64 -8.88 -2.11
CA VAL A 49 5.77 -7.86 -2.72
C VAL A 49 4.44 -7.84 -1.97
N LEU A 50 4.06 -6.68 -1.47
CA LEU A 50 2.82 -6.45 -0.75
C LEU A 50 1.89 -5.57 -1.58
N ASN A 51 0.70 -6.08 -1.86
CA ASN A 51 -0.36 -5.38 -2.58
C ASN A 51 -1.68 -5.46 -1.82
N ARG A 52 -2.45 -4.39 -1.83
CA ARG A 52 -3.82 -4.45 -1.35
C ARG A 52 -4.67 -5.26 -2.32
N THR A 53 -5.56 -6.10 -1.81
CA THR A 53 -6.53 -6.83 -2.63
C THR A 53 -7.91 -6.18 -2.54
N THR A 54 -8.84 -6.65 -3.37
CA THR A 54 -10.27 -6.29 -3.28
C THR A 54 -11.01 -7.06 -2.20
N ARG A 55 -10.36 -8.02 -1.53
CA ARG A 55 -10.97 -8.84 -0.47
C ARG A 55 -10.91 -8.12 0.87
N SER A 56 -11.77 -8.55 1.79
CA SER A 56 -11.77 -8.05 3.17
C SER A 56 -12.13 -9.16 4.16
N LEU A 57 -11.69 -8.99 5.41
CA LEU A 57 -12.03 -9.89 6.50
C LEU A 57 -13.53 -9.82 6.80
N ALA A 58 -14.17 -10.98 6.88
CA ALA A 58 -15.63 -11.09 6.87
C ALA A 58 -16.32 -10.39 8.06
N ARG A 59 -15.68 -10.33 9.24
CA ARG A 59 -16.31 -9.81 10.46
C ARG A 59 -16.00 -8.35 10.71
N THR A 60 -14.79 -7.92 10.41
CA THR A 60 -14.28 -6.59 10.78
C THR A 60 -14.06 -5.66 9.58
N GLY A 61 -14.15 -6.19 8.35
CA GLY A 61 -14.01 -5.42 7.12
C GLY A 61 -12.59 -4.93 6.84
N ASP A 62 -11.58 -5.43 7.55
CA ASP A 62 -10.18 -5.08 7.24
C ASP A 62 -9.86 -5.49 5.81
N PRO A 63 -9.24 -4.62 5.01
CA PRO A 63 -8.74 -4.99 3.70
C PRO A 63 -7.68 -6.08 3.83
N ILE A 64 -7.83 -7.13 3.03
CA ILE A 64 -6.80 -8.17 2.95
C ILE A 64 -5.74 -7.70 1.95
N TRP A 65 -4.49 -7.79 2.37
CA TRP A 65 -3.30 -7.58 1.56
C TRP A 65 -2.74 -8.94 1.14
N SER A 66 -2.24 -9.02 -0.09
CA SER A 66 -1.48 -10.17 -0.58
C SER A 66 -0.01 -9.88 -0.41
N LEU A 67 0.63 -10.62 0.50
CA LEU A 67 2.08 -10.67 0.62
C LEU A 67 2.58 -11.85 -0.23
N ARG A 68 3.34 -11.56 -1.28
CA ARG A 68 3.90 -12.55 -2.19
C ARG A 68 5.39 -12.66 -2.01
N LEU A 69 5.91 -13.88 -2.03
CA LEU A 69 7.34 -14.12 -2.20
C LEU A 69 7.60 -14.53 -3.64
N GLU A 70 8.27 -13.64 -4.35
CA GLU A 70 8.65 -13.82 -5.75
C GLU A 70 10.12 -14.22 -5.80
N THR A 71 10.40 -15.39 -6.38
CA THR A 71 11.76 -15.91 -6.57
C THR A 71 11.89 -16.36 -8.03
N PRO A 72 12.90 -15.90 -8.79
CA PRO A 72 13.10 -16.30 -10.17
C PRO A 72 13.15 -17.83 -10.32
N GLY A 73 12.35 -18.37 -11.26
CA GLY A 73 12.28 -19.81 -11.53
C GLY A 73 11.57 -20.65 -10.46
N GLN A 74 10.91 -20.03 -9.48
CA GLN A 74 10.12 -20.73 -8.46
C GLN A 74 8.65 -20.29 -8.52
N PRO A 75 7.71 -21.16 -8.11
CA PRO A 75 6.33 -20.74 -7.90
C PRO A 75 6.24 -19.61 -6.87
N VAL A 76 5.38 -18.63 -7.15
CA VAL A 76 5.10 -17.53 -6.24
C VAL A 76 4.36 -18.08 -5.02
N GLN A 77 4.85 -17.75 -3.82
CA GLN A 77 4.17 -18.09 -2.57
C GLN A 77 3.30 -16.91 -2.15
N HIS A 78 2.08 -17.19 -1.70
CA HIS A 78 1.10 -16.18 -1.34
C HIS A 78 0.70 -16.31 0.13
N PHE A 79 0.62 -15.18 0.82
CA PHE A 79 0.17 -15.10 2.20
C PHE A 79 -0.85 -13.98 2.35
N ASP A 80 -1.90 -14.24 3.12
CA ASP A 80 -2.91 -13.24 3.47
C ASP A 80 -2.44 -12.43 4.67
N ALA A 81 -2.44 -11.11 4.52
CA ALA A 81 -2.04 -10.18 5.57
C ALA A 81 -3.05 -9.04 5.74
N VAL A 82 -2.89 -8.29 6.83
CA VAL A 82 -3.53 -6.99 7.09
C VAL A 82 -2.46 -5.94 7.35
N SER A 83 -2.80 -4.66 7.13
CA SER A 83 -1.93 -3.55 7.49
C SER A 83 -2.74 -2.34 7.95
N GLY A 84 -2.36 -1.78 9.10
CA GLY A 84 -3.12 -0.74 9.78
C GLY A 84 -4.40 -1.26 10.43
N ARG A 85 -5.04 -0.44 11.27
CA ARG A 85 -6.32 -0.81 11.90
C ARG A 85 -7.46 -0.69 10.90
N ALA A 86 -8.51 -1.50 11.04
CA ALA A 86 -9.71 -1.48 10.18
C ALA A 86 -10.27 -0.05 9.96
N HIS A 87 -10.36 0.74 11.03
CA HIS A 87 -10.93 2.08 11.02
C HIS A 87 -9.92 3.19 10.66
N ARG A 88 -8.71 2.84 10.19
CA ARG A 88 -7.60 3.77 9.90
C ARG A 88 -7.03 3.65 8.49
N GLN A 89 -7.73 2.94 7.60
CA GLN A 89 -7.27 2.64 6.24
C GLN A 89 -7.02 3.88 5.36
N ASN A 90 -7.71 4.99 5.65
CA ASN A 90 -7.57 6.27 4.92
C ASN A 90 -6.75 7.32 5.69
N ALA A 91 -6.14 6.95 6.83
CA ALA A 91 -5.29 7.86 7.55
C ALA A 91 -3.95 8.05 6.82
N ASP A 92 -3.27 9.16 7.08
CA ASP A 92 -1.96 9.46 6.51
C ASP A 92 -0.95 8.35 6.82
N ARG A 93 -0.47 7.69 5.76
CA ARG A 93 0.46 6.56 5.85
C ARG A 93 1.88 6.98 6.14
N HIS A 94 2.28 8.21 5.84
CA HIS A 94 3.65 8.71 6.05
C HIS A 94 3.87 9.31 7.44
N ARG A 95 2.81 9.56 8.20
CA ARG A 95 2.88 10.10 9.56
C ARG A 95 2.89 9.02 10.63
N SER A 96 3.78 9.14 11.61
CA SER A 96 3.82 8.25 12.79
C SER A 96 2.53 8.30 13.61
N GLY A 97 2.22 7.20 14.29
CA GLY A 97 1.11 7.11 15.24
C GLY A 97 -0.31 7.10 14.64
N THR A 98 -0.44 7.17 13.31
CA THR A 98 -1.76 7.19 12.64
C THR A 98 -2.46 5.84 12.60
N ARG A 99 -1.70 4.76 12.83
CA ARG A 99 -2.14 3.35 12.71
C ARG A 99 -2.67 3.03 11.30
N ALA A 100 -2.26 3.84 10.34
CA ALA A 100 -2.56 3.66 8.93
C ALA A 100 -1.79 2.44 8.38
N PRO A 101 -2.20 1.90 7.22
CA PRO A 101 -1.41 0.91 6.51
C PRO A 101 0.02 1.37 6.23
N LEU A 102 0.89 0.43 5.85
CA LEU A 102 2.22 0.76 5.38
C LEU A 102 2.15 1.73 4.19
N PRO A 103 2.97 2.80 4.16
CA PRO A 103 3.13 3.59 2.95
C PRO A 103 3.78 2.77 1.83
N ALA A 104 3.38 3.04 0.58
CA ALA A 104 4.02 2.44 -0.58
C ALA A 104 5.50 2.82 -0.66
N GLY A 105 6.33 1.90 -1.17
CA GLY A 105 7.76 2.10 -1.30
C GLY A 105 8.58 0.83 -1.09
N ARG A 106 9.90 0.99 -1.15
CA ARG A 106 10.87 -0.09 -0.90
C ARG A 106 11.30 -0.08 0.56
N TYR A 107 11.47 -1.28 1.11
CA TYR A 107 11.88 -1.53 2.47
C TYR A 107 13.00 -2.56 2.48
N SER A 108 13.96 -2.39 3.39
CA SER A 108 14.91 -3.45 3.73
C SER A 108 14.33 -4.39 4.78
N LEU A 109 14.69 -5.67 4.74
CA LEU A 109 14.31 -6.66 5.76
C LEU A 109 15.48 -6.96 6.69
N GLY A 110 15.17 -6.93 7.98
CA GLY A 110 16.01 -7.48 9.04
C GLY A 110 16.02 -9.01 9.05
N PRO A 111 16.78 -9.61 9.98
CA PRO A 111 16.72 -11.04 10.22
C PRO A 111 15.34 -11.47 10.75
N VAL A 112 15.09 -12.77 10.70
CA VAL A 112 13.95 -13.38 11.39
C VAL A 112 14.34 -13.59 12.85
N GLU A 113 13.56 -13.00 13.75
CA GLU A 113 13.83 -12.96 15.19
C GLU A 113 12.69 -13.65 15.96
N PRO A 114 13.01 -14.55 16.91
CA PRO A 114 12.01 -15.08 17.82
C PRO A 114 11.65 -14.00 18.86
N LEU A 115 10.36 -13.86 19.16
CA LEU A 115 9.86 -13.04 20.25
C LEU A 115 9.56 -13.91 21.47
N GLY A 116 9.92 -13.40 22.65
CA GLY A 116 9.79 -14.07 23.93
C GLY A 116 8.62 -13.59 24.78
N PRO A 117 8.44 -14.14 25.99
CA PRO A 117 7.32 -13.79 26.88
C PRO A 117 7.29 -12.32 27.35
N ALA A 118 8.42 -11.62 27.28
CA ALA A 118 8.53 -10.20 27.63
C ALA A 118 8.08 -9.27 26.48
N ASP A 119 7.95 -9.79 25.26
CA ASP A 119 7.57 -9.01 24.10
C ASP A 119 6.04 -8.79 24.02
N PRO A 120 5.58 -7.72 23.35
CA PRO A 120 4.16 -7.46 23.21
C PRO A 120 3.44 -8.61 22.50
N ARG A 121 2.42 -9.18 23.16
CA ARG A 121 1.62 -10.31 22.62
C ARG A 121 0.99 -10.02 21.26
N GLU A 122 0.70 -8.76 20.95
CA GLU A 122 0.14 -8.31 19.67
C GLU A 122 1.10 -8.55 18.49
N LEU A 123 2.40 -8.78 18.75
CA LEU A 123 3.40 -9.10 17.72
C LEU A 123 3.52 -10.60 17.45
N GLY A 124 2.85 -11.46 18.23
CA GLY A 124 3.04 -12.91 18.13
C GLY A 124 4.48 -13.33 18.47
N PRO A 125 4.89 -14.56 18.11
CA PRO A 125 6.18 -15.12 18.54
C PRO A 125 7.33 -14.98 17.52
N ILE A 126 7.08 -14.37 16.34
CA ILE A 126 8.11 -14.20 15.29
C ILE A 126 8.01 -12.77 14.76
N TRP A 127 9.17 -12.12 14.64
CA TRP A 127 9.33 -10.78 14.10
C TRP A 127 10.31 -10.76 12.92
N ILE A 128 9.99 -9.96 11.92
CA ILE A 128 10.91 -9.60 10.82
C ILE A 128 10.86 -8.09 10.69
N GLY A 129 11.91 -7.39 11.14
CA GLY A 129 11.96 -5.94 11.04
C GLY A 129 11.96 -5.47 9.58
N ILE A 130 11.30 -4.35 9.29
CA ILE A 130 11.38 -3.69 7.99
C ILE A 130 11.70 -2.20 8.16
N GLU A 131 12.62 -1.68 7.36
CA GLU A 131 13.03 -0.28 7.41
C GLU A 131 12.77 0.41 6.05
N PRO A 132 12.02 1.52 6.01
CA PRO A 132 11.79 2.28 4.78
C PRO A 132 13.10 2.75 4.14
N GLN A 133 13.21 2.60 2.81
CA GLN A 133 14.34 3.12 2.03
C GLN A 133 14.01 4.46 1.35
N PHE A 134 13.08 5.21 1.93
CA PHE A 134 12.57 6.49 1.43
C PHE A 134 12.21 7.42 2.58
N PRO A 135 12.20 8.76 2.38
CA PRO A 135 11.83 9.70 3.42
C PRO A 135 10.40 9.48 3.91
N THR A 136 10.24 9.19 5.21
CA THR A 136 8.94 9.02 5.85
C THR A 136 9.06 9.26 7.34
N GLY A 137 7.96 9.65 7.99
CA GLY A 137 7.89 9.76 9.45
C GLY A 137 7.60 8.42 10.13
N ARG A 138 7.56 7.30 9.40
CA ARG A 138 7.25 5.96 9.90
C ARG A 138 8.53 5.20 10.25
N GLY A 139 8.47 4.44 11.35
CA GLY A 139 9.53 3.52 11.77
C GLY A 139 8.96 2.45 12.70
N HIS A 140 9.84 1.60 13.26
CA HIS A 140 9.46 0.47 14.12
C HIS A 140 8.40 -0.44 13.46
N LEU A 141 8.62 -0.74 12.18
CA LEU A 141 7.73 -1.55 11.37
C LEU A 141 8.28 -2.97 11.24
N GLY A 142 7.41 -3.93 11.00
CA GLY A 142 7.82 -5.30 10.74
C GLY A 142 6.72 -6.15 10.12
N ILE A 143 7.09 -7.40 9.89
CA ILE A 143 6.21 -8.49 9.48
C ILE A 143 6.09 -9.44 10.67
N HIS A 144 4.85 -9.75 11.07
CA HIS A 144 4.59 -10.61 12.21
C HIS A 144 3.18 -11.24 12.12
N LEU A 145 2.85 -12.19 13.00
CA LEU A 145 1.48 -12.69 13.14
C LEU A 145 0.60 -11.59 13.77
N ASP A 146 -0.61 -11.35 13.26
CA ASP A 146 -1.60 -10.47 13.90
C ASP A 146 -2.69 -11.31 14.61
N PRO A 147 -2.60 -11.51 15.93
CA PRO A 147 -3.60 -12.28 16.68
C PRO A 147 -4.94 -11.56 16.83
N SER A 148 -5.04 -10.30 16.42
CA SER A 148 -6.26 -9.48 16.49
C SER A 148 -7.09 -9.55 15.20
N ALA A 149 -6.50 -10.03 14.10
CA ALA A 149 -7.13 -10.06 12.79
C ALA A 149 -8.52 -10.74 12.82
N ASN A 150 -9.54 -10.05 12.30
CA ASN A 150 -10.94 -10.47 12.24
C ASN A 150 -11.65 -10.58 13.61
N ARG A 151 -11.00 -10.24 14.75
CA ARG A 151 -11.53 -10.56 16.08
C ARG A 151 -12.43 -9.52 16.73
N ASN A 152 -12.18 -8.22 16.57
CA ASN A 152 -13.00 -7.15 17.17
C ASN A 152 -12.64 -5.76 16.57
N ALA A 153 -13.11 -4.68 17.18
CA ALA A 153 -12.88 -3.30 16.71
C ALA A 153 -11.39 -2.89 16.67
N ASN A 154 -10.52 -3.63 17.36
CA ASN A 154 -9.07 -3.46 17.31
C ASN A 154 -8.41 -4.32 16.23
N SER A 155 -9.16 -4.96 15.31
CA SER A 155 -8.56 -5.74 14.22
C SER A 155 -7.58 -4.92 13.36
N GLY A 156 -6.56 -5.61 12.86
CA GLY A 156 -5.47 -5.06 12.06
C GLY A 156 -4.28 -4.61 12.92
N THR A 157 -3.20 -4.16 12.29
CA THR A 157 -1.96 -3.80 13.00
C THR A 157 -1.91 -2.30 13.36
N LEU A 158 -0.87 -1.88 14.08
CA LEU A 158 -0.53 -0.45 14.20
C LEU A 158 0.19 0.11 12.96
N GLY A 159 0.10 -0.60 11.84
CA GLY A 159 0.72 -0.24 10.57
C GLY A 159 1.90 -1.10 10.17
N CYS A 160 2.08 -2.27 10.79
CA CYS A 160 2.94 -3.38 10.36
C CYS A 160 2.27 -4.23 9.26
N VAL A 161 2.96 -5.24 8.75
CA VAL A 161 2.36 -6.33 7.95
C VAL A 161 2.00 -7.47 8.90
N GLY A 162 0.71 -7.66 9.14
CA GLY A 162 0.19 -8.69 10.04
C GLY A 162 -0.30 -9.91 9.26
N LEU A 163 0.38 -11.04 9.35
CA LEU A 163 -0.09 -12.31 8.80
C LEU A 163 -1.32 -12.76 9.57
N ILE A 164 -2.34 -13.25 8.85
CA ILE A 164 -3.62 -13.64 9.45
C ILE A 164 -3.55 -15.06 10.04
N ARG A 165 -2.70 -15.93 9.51
CA ARG A 165 -2.56 -17.33 9.93
C ARG A 165 -1.19 -17.62 10.51
N TRP A 166 -1.16 -18.45 11.54
CA TRP A 166 0.06 -18.89 12.19
C TRP A 166 0.97 -19.70 11.25
N ASP A 167 0.41 -20.69 10.56
CA ASP A 167 1.18 -21.54 9.63
C ASP A 167 1.81 -20.73 8.49
N ASP A 168 1.10 -19.70 8.02
CA ASP A 168 1.61 -18.75 7.02
C ASP A 168 2.82 -17.98 7.57
N MET A 169 2.76 -17.51 8.82
CA MET A 169 3.89 -16.81 9.46
C MET A 169 5.11 -17.72 9.62
N GLN A 170 4.93 -18.98 10.04
CA GLN A 170 6.03 -19.94 10.14
C GLN A 170 6.63 -20.26 8.77
N THR A 171 5.78 -20.47 7.77
CA THR A 171 6.20 -20.78 6.40
C THR A 171 6.98 -19.62 5.80
N LEU A 172 6.46 -18.39 5.92
CA LEU A 172 7.11 -17.17 5.48
C LEU A 172 8.47 -16.99 6.16
N ALA A 173 8.53 -17.10 7.49
CA ALA A 173 9.78 -16.94 8.25
C ALA A 173 10.86 -17.92 7.78
N GLY A 174 10.52 -19.20 7.60
CA GLY A 174 11.45 -20.19 7.08
C GLY A 174 11.90 -19.90 5.65
N LEU A 175 11.02 -19.39 4.79
CA LEU A 175 11.37 -19.00 3.42
C LEU A 175 12.28 -17.76 3.38
N VAL A 176 12.00 -16.74 4.20
CA VAL A 176 12.83 -15.54 4.33
C VAL A 176 14.25 -15.90 4.75
N GLN A 177 14.40 -16.77 5.75
CA GLN A 177 15.72 -17.26 6.19
C GLN A 177 16.43 -18.06 5.09
N ARG A 178 15.78 -19.11 4.55
CA ARG A 178 16.42 -20.02 3.58
C ARG A 178 16.81 -19.36 2.27
N ARG A 179 16.01 -18.38 1.81
CA ARG A 179 16.24 -17.66 0.55
C ARG A 179 16.98 -16.34 0.74
N ASN A 180 17.38 -16.01 1.98
CA ASN A 180 18.05 -14.77 2.33
C ASN A 180 17.32 -13.54 1.75
N VAL A 181 16.01 -13.46 1.96
CA VAL A 181 15.18 -12.38 1.40
C VAL A 181 15.48 -11.07 2.14
N ARG A 182 15.89 -10.03 1.43
CA ARG A 182 16.31 -8.74 2.02
C ARG A 182 15.45 -7.55 1.63
N THR A 183 14.50 -7.74 0.73
CA THR A 183 13.71 -6.66 0.16
C THR A 183 12.22 -6.92 0.29
N LEU A 184 11.47 -5.89 0.71
CA LEU A 184 10.02 -5.80 0.60
C LEU A 184 9.67 -4.60 -0.28
N VAL A 185 8.77 -4.79 -1.22
CA VAL A 185 8.17 -3.74 -2.03
C VAL A 185 6.70 -3.65 -1.66
N VAL A 186 6.25 -2.46 -1.25
CA VAL A 186 4.84 -2.17 -1.00
C VAL A 186 4.31 -1.32 -2.15
N SER A 187 3.21 -1.77 -2.72
CA SER A 187 2.49 -1.09 -3.79
C SER A 187 1.03 -0.84 -3.38
N GLU A 188 0.46 0.25 -3.90
CA GLU A 188 -0.94 0.64 -3.68
C GLU A 188 -1.93 -0.41 -4.22
#